data_AF-A0A7H2BB69-F1
#
_entry.id   AF-A0A7H2BB69-F1
#
_cell.length_a   1.000
_cell.length_b   1.000
_cell.length_c   1.000
_cell.angle_alpha   90.00
_cell.angle_beta   90.00
_cell.angle_gamma   90.00
#
_symmetry.space_group_name_H-M   'P 1'
#
loop_
_entity.id
_entity.type
_entity.pdbx_description
1 polymer ?
#
loop_
_entity_poly.entity_id
_entity_poly.type
_entity_poly.pdbx_seq_one_letter_code
_entity_poly.pdbx_strand_id
1 'polypeptide(L)'
;MSNDPRAALSVLTSALEEHLTAIANRRGEHDTAIDNAYVAIANAFERYEDSLFESYEEVTPLEVFIEDDDDEDYDDFDDSEEYDEDDIEFFDEDDDEDPRA
;
A
#
# COMPACT_ATOMS: atom_id res chain seq x y z
N MET A 1 20.71 -15.28 0.21
CA MET A 1 21.37 -14.13 -0.44
C MET A 1 20.79 -12.92 0.25
N SER A 2 21.57 -12.18 1.02
CA SER A 2 21.08 -10.95 1.66
C SER A 2 20.85 -9.93 0.55
N ASN A 3 19.61 -9.44 0.43
CA ASN A 3 19.22 -8.50 -0.60
C ASN A 3 19.68 -7.10 -0.15
N ASP A 4 20.72 -6.55 -0.79
CA ASP A 4 21.25 -5.22 -0.40
C ASP A 4 20.23 -4.13 -0.81
N PRO A 5 19.69 -3.34 0.15
CA PRO A 5 18.71 -2.30 -0.16
C PRO A 5 19.23 -1.25 -1.14
N ARG A 6 20.54 -0.95 -1.13
CA ARG A 6 21.10 0.01 -2.08
C ARG A 6 21.10 -0.54 -3.51
N ALA A 7 21.34 -1.83 -3.66
CA ALA A 7 21.29 -2.49 -4.96
C ALA A 7 19.84 -2.55 -5.47
N ALA A 8 18.89 -2.94 -4.63
CA ALA A 8 17.47 -2.97 -4.97
C ALA A 8 16.93 -1.58 -5.36
N LEU A 9 17.29 -0.53 -4.60
CA LEU A 9 16.92 0.85 -4.93
C LEU A 9 17.47 1.33 -6.27
N SER A 10 18.71 0.92 -6.62
CA SER A 10 19.30 1.23 -7.93
C SER A 10 18.52 0.58 -9.07
N VAL A 11 18.01 -0.64 -8.87
CA VAL A 11 17.17 -1.35 -9.85
C VAL A 11 15.83 -0.64 -10.00
N LEU A 12 15.18 -0.28 -8.88
CA LEU A 12 13.92 0.49 -8.90
C LEU A 12 14.07 1.82 -9.65
N THR A 13 15.13 2.57 -9.37
CA THR A 13 15.40 3.84 -10.06
C THR A 13 15.59 3.63 -11.57
N SER A 14 16.32 2.58 -11.95
CA SER A 14 16.53 2.24 -13.38
C SER A 14 15.21 1.89 -14.07
N ALA A 15 14.33 1.12 -13.41
CA ALA A 15 13.01 0.78 -13.95
C ALA A 15 12.13 2.03 -14.17
N LEU A 16 12.17 2.99 -13.23
CA LEU A 16 11.46 4.27 -13.37
C LEU A 16 12.00 5.11 -14.56
N GLU A 17 13.31 5.12 -14.78
CA GLU A 17 13.94 5.80 -15.92
C GLU A 17 13.56 5.13 -17.26
N GLU A 18 13.51 3.80 -17.29
CA GLU A 18 13.05 3.04 -18.47
C GLU A 18 11.58 3.30 -18.77
N HIS A 19 10.72 3.33 -17.76
CA HIS A 19 9.31 3.71 -17.91
C HIS A 19 9.14 5.13 -18.45
N LEU A 20 9.88 6.11 -17.92
CA LEU A 20 9.88 7.47 -18.46
C LEU A 20 10.33 7.49 -19.93
N THR A 21 11.35 6.71 -20.26
CA THR A 21 11.85 6.58 -21.63
C THR A 21 10.81 5.95 -22.56
N ALA A 22 10.08 4.93 -22.09
CA ALA A 22 9.00 4.29 -22.84
C ALA A 22 7.87 5.29 -23.14
N ILE A 23 7.42 6.05 -22.14
CA ILE A 23 6.41 7.11 -22.31
C ILE A 23 6.89 8.18 -23.29
N ALA A 24 8.14 8.64 -23.14
CA ALA A 24 8.71 9.68 -23.99
C ALA A 24 8.83 9.25 -25.47
N ASN A 25 8.99 7.95 -25.72
CA ASN A 25 9.11 7.38 -27.06
C ASN A 25 7.83 6.69 -27.57
N ARG A 26 6.71 6.83 -26.85
CA ARG A 26 5.44 6.14 -27.14
C ARG A 26 5.06 6.22 -28.61
N ARG A 27 4.85 5.06 -29.25
CA ARG A 27 4.40 4.98 -30.64
C ARG A 27 2.97 4.45 -30.72
N GLY A 28 2.00 5.33 -30.50
CA GLY A 28 0.57 5.02 -30.63
C GLY A 28 -0.14 4.83 -29.29
N GLU A 29 -1.42 4.48 -29.35
CA GLU A 29 -2.30 4.51 -28.17
C GLU A 29 -2.07 3.35 -27.20
N HIS A 30 -1.64 2.17 -27.69
CA HIS A 30 -1.26 1.02 -26.87
C HIS A 30 0.18 0.64 -27.18
N ASP A 31 1.09 1.03 -26.29
CA ASP A 31 2.51 0.71 -26.43
C ASP A 31 2.90 -0.32 -25.38
N THR A 32 3.12 -1.56 -25.82
CA THR A 32 3.51 -2.68 -24.95
C THR A 32 4.80 -2.40 -24.17
N ALA A 33 5.64 -1.46 -24.62
CA ALA A 33 6.81 -1.06 -23.85
C ALA A 33 6.43 -0.38 -22.52
N ILE A 34 5.31 0.35 -22.49
CA ILE A 34 4.81 1.01 -21.28
C ILE A 34 4.25 -0.05 -20.32
N ASP A 35 3.43 -0.98 -20.83
CA ASP A 35 2.86 -2.08 -20.03
C ASP A 35 3.96 -2.93 -19.38
N ASN A 36 4.99 -3.30 -20.15
CA ASN A 36 6.15 -4.02 -19.62
C ASN A 36 6.90 -3.20 -18.56
N ALA A 37 6.99 -1.88 -18.75
CA ALA A 37 7.68 -1.01 -17.80
C ALA A 37 6.89 -0.86 -16.48
N TYR A 38 5.55 -0.86 -16.51
CA TYR A 38 4.73 -0.93 -15.30
C TYR A 38 5.03 -2.19 -14.48
N VAL A 39 5.03 -3.35 -15.14
CA VAL A 39 5.35 -4.63 -14.50
C VAL A 39 6.80 -4.63 -13.96
N ALA A 40 7.74 -4.04 -14.70
CA ALA A 40 9.13 -3.93 -14.25
C ALA A 40 9.27 -3.06 -12.98
N ILE A 41 8.54 -1.94 -12.89
CA ILE A 41 8.52 -1.09 -11.70
C ILE A 41 7.96 -1.86 -10.50
N ALA A 42 6.81 -2.53 -10.65
CA ALA A 42 6.17 -3.30 -9.58
C ALA A 42 7.15 -4.33 -8.97
N ASN A 43 7.73 -5.17 -9.83
CA ASN A 43 8.70 -6.19 -9.40
C ASN A 43 9.96 -5.58 -8.75
N ALA A 44 10.44 -4.45 -9.25
CA ALA A 44 11.61 -3.78 -8.68
C ALA A 44 11.30 -3.14 -7.32
N PHE A 45 10.09 -2.62 -7.15
CA PHE A 45 9.60 -2.04 -5.91
C PHE A 45 9.42 -3.10 -4.83
N GLU A 46 8.74 -4.22 -5.12
CA GLU A 46 8.60 -5.34 -4.17
C GLU A 46 9.94 -5.81 -3.64
N ARG A 47 10.93 -5.98 -4.52
CA ARG A 47 12.30 -6.38 -4.10
C ARG A 47 12.97 -5.35 -3.20
N TYR A 48 12.69 -4.07 -3.42
CA TYR A 48 13.21 -3.00 -2.57
C TYR A 48 12.53 -3.02 -1.19
N GLU A 49 11.20 -3.16 -1.15
CA GLU A 49 10.44 -3.32 0.10
C GLU A 49 10.93 -4.54 0.90
N ASP A 50 11.06 -5.70 0.26
CA ASP A 50 11.59 -6.91 0.88
C ASP A 50 12.98 -6.67 1.47
N SER A 51 13.87 -6.01 0.72
CA SER A 51 15.23 -5.74 1.18
C SER A 51 15.28 -4.77 2.36
N LEU A 52 14.40 -3.76 2.38
CA LEU A 52 14.26 -2.82 3.47
C LEU A 52 13.76 -3.52 4.72
N PHE A 53 12.73 -4.35 4.58
CA PHE A 53 12.16 -5.10 5.69
C PHE A 53 13.17 -6.08 6.27
N GLU A 54 13.89 -6.83 5.42
CA GLU A 54 14.95 -7.76 5.87
C GLU A 54 16.10 -7.05 6.60
N SER A 55 16.45 -5.82 6.20
CA SER A 55 17.63 -5.12 6.70
C SER A 55 17.35 -4.18 7.88
N TYR A 56 16.15 -3.60 7.91
CA TYR A 56 15.80 -2.51 8.81
C TYR A 56 14.45 -2.70 9.51
N GLU A 57 13.67 -3.75 9.17
CA GLU A 57 12.31 -3.98 9.67
C GLU A 57 11.34 -2.82 9.37
N GLU A 58 11.61 -2.09 8.28
CA GLU A 58 10.85 -0.92 7.83
C GLU A 58 10.30 -1.14 6.41
N VAL A 59 9.22 -0.44 6.08
CA VAL A 59 8.56 -0.45 4.75
C VAL A 59 8.25 0.98 4.31
N THR A 60 8.05 1.20 3.02
CA THR A 60 7.67 2.52 2.52
C THR A 60 6.14 2.73 2.60
N PRO A 61 5.67 3.99 2.65
CA PRO A 61 4.23 4.28 2.64
C PRO A 61 3.62 4.19 1.23
N LEU A 62 4.20 3.40 0.32
CA LEU A 62 3.80 3.29 -1.08
C LEU A 62 3.21 1.90 -1.33
N GLU A 63 2.29 1.81 -2.28
CA GLU A 63 1.63 0.57 -2.68
C GLU A 63 1.61 0.46 -4.21
N VAL A 64 1.69 -0.77 -4.73
CA VAL A 64 1.61 -1.04 -6.16
C VAL A 64 0.16 -1.35 -6.52
N PHE A 65 -0.40 -0.57 -7.44
CA PHE A 65 -1.70 -0.87 -8.05
C PHE A 65 -1.45 -1.51 -9.41
N ILE A 66 -1.70 -2.82 -9.51
CA ILE A 66 -1.77 -3.52 -10.77
C ILE A 66 -3.26 -3.69 -11.05
N GLU A 67 -3.76 -3.04 -12.10
CA GLU A 67 -5.08 -3.37 -12.64
C GLU A 67 -4.95 -4.79 -13.20
N ASP A 68 -5.30 -5.80 -12.39
CA ASP A 68 -5.60 -7.11 -12.92
C ASP A 68 -6.83 -6.91 -13.80
N ASP A 69 -6.68 -7.10 -15.12
CA ASP A 69 -7.74 -7.03 -16.14
C ASP A 69 -8.92 -8.03 -15.87
N ASP A 70 -8.91 -8.73 -14.73
CA ASP A 70 -9.86 -9.75 -14.29
C ASP A 70 -10.74 -9.33 -13.07
N ASP A 71 -10.64 -8.11 -12.53
CA ASP A 71 -11.51 -7.64 -11.42
C ASP A 71 -12.79 -6.94 -11.91
N GLU A 72 -13.68 -7.71 -12.57
CA GLU A 72 -15.11 -7.40 -12.67
C GLU A 72 -15.89 -8.02 -11.48
N ASP A 73 -15.53 -7.72 -10.23
CA ASP A 73 -16.38 -8.10 -9.08
C ASP A 73 -16.44 -6.99 -8.01
N TYR A 74 -17.04 -5.86 -8.39
CA TYR A 74 -17.64 -4.92 -7.44
C TYR A 74 -19.01 -5.44 -6.99
N ASP A 75 -19.07 -6.56 -6.26
CA ASP A 75 -20.28 -6.94 -5.51
C ASP A 75 -20.18 -6.40 -4.07
N ASP A 76 -20.71 -5.19 -3.91
CA ASP A 76 -21.66 -4.80 -2.86
C ASP A 76 -21.44 -5.37 -1.44
N PHE A 77 -20.57 -4.72 -0.66
CA PHE A 77 -20.70 -4.74 0.80
C PHE A 77 -21.32 -3.43 1.28
N ASP A 78 -22.65 -3.34 1.16
CA ASP A 78 -23.49 -2.46 1.97
C ASP A 78 -23.48 -2.98 3.41
N ASP A 79 -22.41 -2.67 4.15
CA ASP A 79 -22.38 -2.85 5.60
C ASP A 79 -22.89 -1.56 6.26
N SER A 80 -24.19 -1.35 6.15
CA SER A 80 -24.92 -0.42 7.01
C SER A 80 -24.99 -1.02 8.42
N GLU A 81 -23.89 -0.92 9.16
CA GLU A 81 -23.88 -1.13 10.62
C GLU A 81 -24.78 -0.05 11.26
N GLU A 82 -26.05 -0.40 11.47
CA GLU A 82 -27.01 0.36 12.26
C GLU A 82 -26.50 0.39 13.71
N TYR A 83 -25.82 1.48 14.09
CA TYR A 83 -25.46 1.74 15.47
C TYR A 83 -26.74 1.90 16.31
N ASP A 84 -27.12 0.88 17.08
CA ASP A 84 -28.17 0.98 18.10
C ASP A 84 -27.74 2.03 19.15
N GLU A 85 -28.37 3.20 19.12
CA GLU A 85 -28.10 4.38 19.98
C GLU A 85 -28.48 4.19 21.48
N ASP A 86 -28.90 2.99 21.90
CA ASP A 86 -29.58 2.76 23.18
C ASP A 86 -28.70 2.23 24.32
N ASP A 87 -27.40 1.98 24.14
CA ASP A 87 -26.53 1.36 25.18
C ASP A 87 -25.58 2.33 25.91
N ILE A 88 -25.85 3.63 25.87
CA ILE A 88 -25.09 4.63 26.65
C ILE A 88 -25.67 4.72 28.07
N GLU A 89 -25.40 3.72 28.90
CA GLU A 89 -25.65 3.78 30.34
C GLU A 89 -24.72 4.84 30.96
N PHE A 90 -25.30 6.01 31.27
CA PHE A 90 -24.65 7.08 32.01
C PHE A 90 -24.33 6.57 33.42
N PHE A 91 -23.10 6.08 33.63
CA PHE A 91 -22.57 5.89 34.97
C PHE A 91 -22.44 7.27 35.62
N ASP A 92 -23.46 7.67 36.37
CA ASP A 92 -23.31 8.67 37.43
C ASP A 92 -22.35 8.07 38.47
N GLU A 93 -21.08 8.47 38.36
CA GLU A 93 -20.07 8.19 39.37
C GLU A 93 -20.42 9.01 40.61
N ASP A 94 -21.16 8.39 41.53
CA ASP A 94 -21.36 8.87 42.90
C ASP A 94 -19.98 9.05 43.56
N ASP A 95 -19.49 10.29 43.50
CA ASP A 95 -18.25 10.75 44.10
C ASP A 95 -18.39 10.77 45.63
N ASP A 96 -17.63 9.84 46.25
CA ASP A 96 -17.05 9.88 47.59
C ASP A 96 -17.93 9.78 48.85
N GLU A 97 -18.03 8.54 49.37
CA GLU A 97 -18.14 8.28 50.82
C GLU A 97 -16.89 7.52 51.32
N ASP A 98 -16.10 8.17 52.20
CA ASP A 98 -15.79 7.74 53.58
C ASP A 98 -14.31 8.05 54.03
N PRO A 99 -13.91 7.80 55.29
CA PRO A 99 -13.47 8.79 56.27
C PRO A 99 -11.97 8.60 56.59
N ARG A 100 -11.47 9.34 57.59
CA ARG A 100 -10.15 9.21 58.28
C ARG A 100 -9.17 10.35 57.99
N ALA A 101 -9.29 11.38 58.83
CA ALA A 101 -8.18 11.91 59.61
C ALA A 101 -8.72 12.46 60.94
#